data_AF-A0A1W9UPU4-F1
#
_entry.id   AF-A0A1W9UPU4-F1
#
_cell.length_a   1.000
_cell.length_b   1.000
_cell.length_c   1.000
_cell.angle_alpha   90.00
_cell.angle_beta   90.00
_cell.angle_gamma   90.00
#
_symmetry.space_group_name_H-M   'P 1'
#
loop_
_entity.id
_entity.type
_entity.pdbx_description
1 polymer ?
#
loop_
_entity_poly.entity_id
_entity_poly.type
_entity_poly.pdbx_seq_one_letter_code
_entity_poly.pdbx_strand_id
1 'polypeptide(L)' 'MSNESTTQQRQIWLIFFFLGVVMLNFPFLQIFNRVETFLGIPLLVIYLFFGWPISIAVVYIFTRTIEDDDSDHSSEVD' A
#
# COMPACT_ATOMS: atom_id res chain seq x y z
N MET A 1 4.01 20.61 20.12
CA MET A 1 5.17 19.73 19.80
C MET A 1 4.64 18.37 19.40
N SER A 2 4.40 18.18 18.08
CA SER A 2 4.63 16.95 17.30
C SER A 2 4.14 15.57 17.79
N ASN A 3 2.94 15.40 18.35
CA ASN A 3 2.38 14.06 18.57
C ASN A 3 1.60 13.50 17.36
N GLU A 4 0.96 14.34 16.54
CA GLU A 4 0.20 13.89 15.35
C GLU A 4 1.07 13.38 14.20
N SER A 5 2.28 13.94 14.03
CA SER A 5 3.22 13.45 13.01
C SER A 5 3.65 12.00 13.28
N THR A 6 3.71 11.58 14.55
CA THR A 6 4.15 10.23 14.91
C THR A 6 3.11 9.16 14.58
N THR A 7 1.82 9.48 14.65
CA THR A 7 0.73 8.56 14.30
C THR A 7 0.62 8.38 12.80
N GLN A 8 0.69 9.46 12.02
CA GLN A 8 0.72 9.37 10.55
C GLN A 8 1.95 8.61 10.04
N GLN A 9 3.14 8.93 10.54
CA GLN A 9 4.37 8.21 10.15
C GLN A 9 4.27 6.72 10.44
N ARG A 10 3.73 6.35 11.61
CA ARG A 10 3.54 4.95 11.99
C ARG A 10 2.52 4.24 11.09
N GLN A 11 1.41 4.91 10.73
CA GLN A 11 0.41 4.35 9.82
C GLN A 11 1.00 4.09 8.43
N ILE A 12 1.72 5.06 7.85
CA ILE A 12 2.38 4.90 6.55
C ILE A 12 3.35 3.72 6.59
N TRP A 13 4.13 3.60 7.66
CA TRP A 13 5.09 2.50 7.83
C TRP A 13 4.41 1.13 7.95
N LEU A 14 3.28 1.05 8.68
CA LEU A 14 2.47 -0.16 8.78
C LEU A 14 1.84 -0.56 7.44
N ILE A 15 1.31 0.41 6.68
CA ILE A 15 0.76 0.13 5.34
C ILE A 15 1.88 -0.35 4.44
N PHE A 16 3.04 0.32 4.41
CA PHE A 16 4.19 -0.10 3.61
C PHE A 16 4.65 -1.52 3.95
N PHE A 17 4.67 -1.87 5.24
CA PHE A 17 4.99 -3.21 5.71
C PHE A 17 3.97 -4.25 5.26
N PHE A 18 2.68 -4.00 5.51
CA PHE A 18 1.59 -4.90 5.11
C PHE A 18 1.57 -5.10 3.59
N LEU A 19 1.80 -4.03 2.86
CA LEU A 19 1.85 -4.02 1.41
C LEU A 19 3.04 -4.82 0.88
N GLY A 20 4.23 -4.66 1.46
CA GLY A 20 5.38 -5.52 1.18
C GLY A 20 5.13 -6.99 1.50
N VAL A 21 4.46 -7.29 2.62
CA VAL A 21 4.10 -8.67 3.02
C VAL A 21 3.07 -9.30 2.08
N VAL A 22 2.07 -8.54 1.65
CA VAL A 22 1.08 -8.97 0.65
C VAL A 22 1.76 -9.22 -0.69
N MET A 23 2.67 -8.32 -1.08
CA MET A 23 3.43 -8.41 -2.33
C MET A 23 4.43 -9.57 -2.34
N LEU A 24 5.00 -9.93 -1.18
CA LEU A 24 5.91 -11.06 -0.97
C LEU A 24 5.21 -12.33 -0.47
N ASN A 25 3.89 -12.39 -0.53
CA ASN A 25 3.15 -13.52 0.01
C ASN A 25 3.40 -14.79 -0.83
N PHE A 26 3.83 -15.88 -0.16
CA PHE A 26 4.23 -17.15 -0.79
C PHE A 26 3.22 -17.73 -1.81
N PRO A 27 1.90 -17.80 -1.56
CA PRO A 27 0.94 -18.28 -2.55
C PRO A 27 0.82 -17.37 -3.79
N PHE A 28 0.92 -16.04 -3.62
CA PHE A 28 0.95 -15.11 -4.76
C PHE A 28 2.22 -15.32 -5.59
N LEU A 29 3.37 -15.37 -4.92
CA LEU A 29 4.65 -15.68 -5.56
C LEU A 29 4.59 -17.02 -6.29
N GLN A 30 4.01 -18.06 -5.69
CA GLN A 30 3.93 -19.39 -6.31
C GLN A 30 2.96 -19.44 -7.51
N ILE A 31 1.86 -18.67 -7.48
CA ILE A 31 0.91 -18.58 -8.59
C ILE A 31 1.54 -17.86 -9.80
N PHE A 32 2.31 -16.80 -9.55
CA PHE A 32 3.02 -16.03 -10.59
C PHE A 32 4.38 -16.64 -10.97
N ASN A 33 4.99 -17.47 -10.11
CA ASN A 33 6.20 -18.22 -10.40
C ASN A 33 5.88 -19.56 -11.09
N ARG A 34 4.79 -19.63 -11.86
CA ARG A 34 4.59 -20.73 -12.80
C ARG A 34 5.51 -20.53 -14.00
N VAL A 35 5.95 -21.64 -14.59
CA VAL A 35 6.92 -21.75 -15.70
C VAL A 35 6.45 -21.07 -17.01
N GLU A 36 5.24 -20.50 -17.00
CA GLU A 36 4.67 -19.65 -18.04
C GLU A 36 5.48 -18.35 -18.16
N THR A 37 6.60 -18.44 -18.86
CA THR A 37 7.42 -17.31 -19.24
C THR A 37 6.72 -16.58 -20.38
N PHE A 38 6.00 -15.50 -20.06
CA PHE A 38 5.46 -14.64 -21.10
C PHE A 38 6.66 -13.96 -21.78
N LEU A 39 6.96 -14.33 -23.03
CA LEU A 39 8.11 -13.80 -23.79
C LEU A 39 9.51 -14.09 -23.19
N GLY A 40 9.65 -15.10 -22.33
CA GLY A 40 10.93 -15.40 -21.65
C GLY A 40 11.16 -14.62 -20.36
N ILE A 41 10.22 -13.74 -19.98
CA ILE A 41 10.29 -12.94 -18.75
C ILE A 41 9.42 -13.59 -17.67
N PRO A 42 9.93 -13.78 -16.43
CA PRO A 42 9.13 -14.27 -15.32
C PRO A 42 7.97 -13.32 -15.03
N LEU A 43 6.74 -13.85 -14.93
CA LEU A 43 5.54 -13.10 -14.53
C LEU A 43 5.72 -12.34 -13.21
N LEU A 44 6.61 -12.83 -12.34
CA LEU A 44 7.02 -12.15 -11.11
C LEU A 44 7.57 -10.74 -11.36
N VAL A 45 8.32 -10.52 -12.45
CA VAL A 45 8.87 -9.21 -12.80
C VAL A 45 7.75 -8.24 -13.18
N ILE A 46 6.79 -8.70 -13.99
CA ILE A 46 5.61 -7.93 -14.39
C ILE A 46 4.78 -7.58 -13.15
N TYR A 47 4.58 -8.56 -12.27
CA TYR A 47 3.89 -8.35 -11.00
C TYR A 47 4.59 -7.29 -10.13
N LEU A 48 5.91 -7.30 -10.05
CA LEU A 48 6.66 -6.27 -9.32
C LEU A 48 6.49 -4.89 -9.98
N PHE A 49 6.56 -4.84 -11.32
CA PHE A 49 6.49 -3.61 -12.10
C PHE A 49 5.13 -2.90 -12.01
N PHE A 50 4.03 -3.66 -11.96
CA PHE A 50 2.68 -3.11 -11.77
C PHE A 50 2.26 -3.05 -10.30
N GLY A 51 2.68 -4.02 -9.49
CA GLY A 51 2.37 -4.08 -8.06
C GLY A 51 2.98 -2.92 -7.28
N TRP A 52 4.15 -2.43 -7.68
CA TRP A 52 4.82 -1.30 -7.03
C TRP A 52 4.08 0.06 -7.19
N PRO A 53 3.67 0.49 -8.39
CA PRO A 53 2.86 1.71 -8.53
C PRO A 53 1.46 1.55 -7.92
N ILE A 54 0.85 0.36 -7.99
CA ILE A 54 -0.42 0.08 -7.29
C ILE A 54 -0.24 0.26 -5.78
N SER A 55 0.86 -0.25 -5.24
CA SER A 55 1.22 -0.11 -3.83
C SER A 55 1.29 1.36 -3.41
N ILE A 56 2.01 2.18 -4.17
CA ILE A 56 2.12 3.62 -3.91
C ILE A 56 0.74 4.30 -4.03
N ALA A 57 -0.08 3.92 -5.01
CA ALA A 57 -1.42 4.48 -5.20
C ALA A 57 -2.35 4.19 -4.02
N VAL A 58 -2.32 2.97 -3.47
CA VAL A 58 -3.12 2.60 -2.29
C VAL A 58 -2.71 3.42 -1.07
N VAL A 59 -1.40 3.55 -0.80
CA VAL A 59 -0.89 4.40 0.29
C VAL A 59 -1.33 5.85 0.08
N TYR A 60 -1.18 6.37 -1.13
CA TYR A 60 -1.53 7.75 -1.46
C TYR A 60 -3.02 8.05 -1.24
N ILE A 61 -3.90 7.18 -1.74
CA ILE A 61 -5.35 7.34 -1.55
C ILE A 61 -5.69 7.28 -0.06
N PHE A 62 -5.11 6.31 0.67
CA PHE A 62 -5.41 6.12 2.08
C PHE A 62 -4.96 7.30 2.96
N THR A 63 -3.77 7.83 2.70
CA THR A 63 -3.29 9.05 3.37
C THR A 63 -4.23 10.22 3.10
N ARG A 64 -4.73 10.36 1.86
CA ARG A 64 -5.67 11.44 1.51
C ARG A 64 -7.03 11.28 2.19
N THR A 65 -7.57 10.07 2.28
CA THR A 65 -8.87 9.81 2.90
C THR A 65 -8.86 10.00 4.41
N ILE A 66 -7.72 9.78 5.08
CA ILE A 66 -7.59 10.02 6.52
C ILE A 66 -7.63 11.50 6.87
N GLU A 67 -7.16 12.38 5.97
CA GLU A 67 -7.16 13.82 6.21
C GLU A 67 -8.56 14.45 6.06
N ASP A 68 -9.42 13.87 5.23
CA ASP A 68 -10.80 14.36 5.06
C ASP A 68 -11.69 14.06 6.30
N ASP A 69 -11.45 12.94 7.01
CA ASP A 69 -12.30 12.47 8.12
C ASP A 69 -12.15 13.30 9.42
N ASP A 70 -11.02 14.01 9.59
CA ASP A 70 -10.78 14.87 10.77
C ASP A 70 -11.55 16.21 10.71
N SER A 71 -12.07 16.60 9.54
CA SER A 71 -12.67 17.92 9.34
C SER A 71 -14.16 18.01 9.70
N ASP A 72 -14.88 16.89 9.79
CA ASP A 72 -16.35 16.87 9.93
C ASP A 72 -16.84 16.84 11.40
N HIS A 73 -15.96 16.61 12.38
CA HIS A 73 -16.32 16.53 13.81
C HIS A 73 -16.22 17.86 14.58
N SER A 74 -15.81 18.96 13.93
CA SER A 74 -15.63 20.26 14.60
C SER A 74 -16.80 21.23 14.46
N SER A 75 -17.80 20.94 13.62
CA SER A 75 -18.90 21.85 13.29
C SER A 75 -20.24 21.59 13.99
N GLU A 76 -20.36 20.57 14.85
CA GLU A 76 -21.62 20.26 15.55
C GLU A 76 -21.65 20.75 17.02
N VAL A 77 -20.63 21.47 17.47
CA VAL A 77 -20.59 22.09 18.81
C VAL A 77 -20.45 23.61 18.67
N ASP A 78 -21.49 24.26 18.15
CA ASP A 78 -21.73 25.70 18.32
C ASP A 78 -23.21 25.94 18.71
#